data_AF-A0A4D5S550-F1
#
_entry.id   AF-A0A4D5S550-F1
#
_cell.length_a   1.000
_cell.length_b   1.000
_cell.length_c   1.000
_cell.angle_alpha   90.00
_cell.angle_beta   90.00
_cell.angle_gamma   90.00
#
_symmetry.space_group_name_H-M   'P 1'
#
loop_
_entity.id
_entity.type
_entity.pdbx_description
1 polymer ?
#
loop_
_entity_poly.entity_id
_entity_poly.type
_entity_poly.pdbx_seq_one_letter_code
_entity_poly.pdbx_strand_id
1 'polypeptide(L)'
;RPRHGLIKETDLSVTSPRACSNCQGSITDNEDLKCARTEDAFQEFNRRASYLKKVLSRIPDEINDRKTFLDTIKEIASAIKKLLDAVNDVSTYIPSPYRKQALEQRKREFVKYSKRFSNTLKEFFKEGQVQAVFVSAVYLIYQTNHIMVTVKNECD
;
A
#
# COMPACT_ATOMS: atom_id res chain seq x y z
N ARG A 1 -55.16 9.85 2.16
CA ARG A 1 -54.59 11.21 2.38
C ARG A 1 -53.54 11.13 3.48
N PRO A 2 -52.41 11.84 3.35
CA PRO A 2 -51.12 11.46 3.94
C PRO A 2 -50.87 12.04 5.33
N ARG A 3 -50.03 11.37 6.12
CA ARG A 3 -49.45 11.88 7.36
C ARG A 3 -48.30 12.83 7.03
N HIS A 4 -48.39 14.07 7.48
CA HIS A 4 -47.27 15.00 7.61
C HIS A 4 -47.05 15.28 9.09
N GLY A 5 -45.79 15.20 9.53
CA GLY A 5 -45.33 15.59 10.85
C GLY A 5 -43.80 15.59 10.87
N LEU A 6 -43.22 16.78 10.81
CA LEU A 6 -41.81 17.13 10.66
C LEU A 6 -41.17 17.37 12.03
N ILE A 7 -39.98 16.80 12.28
CA ILE A 7 -38.98 17.20 13.31
C ILE A 7 -37.64 16.67 12.74
N LYS A 8 -36.64 17.42 12.27
CA LYS A 8 -35.83 18.58 12.72
C LYS A 8 -34.75 18.23 13.76
N GLU A 9 -33.53 18.10 13.22
CA GLU A 9 -32.18 18.40 13.73
C GLU A 9 -31.53 17.59 14.89
N THR A 10 -30.31 17.14 14.57
CA THR A 10 -29.10 16.96 15.42
C THR A 10 -29.16 16.03 16.64
N ASP A 11 -28.41 14.92 16.58
CA ASP A 11 -27.47 14.57 17.65
C ASP A 11 -26.35 13.62 17.17
N LEU A 12 -25.14 13.96 17.60
CA LEU A 12 -23.93 13.17 17.52
C LEU A 12 -24.02 12.02 18.53
N SER A 13 -24.27 10.79 18.08
CA SER A 13 -24.01 9.61 18.91
C SER A 13 -22.73 8.92 18.46
N VAL A 14 -21.64 9.34 19.13
CA VAL A 14 -20.47 8.49 19.42
C VAL A 14 -20.99 7.10 19.84
N THR A 15 -20.70 6.09 19.03
CA THR A 15 -20.80 4.68 19.46
C THR A 15 -19.48 3.98 19.16
N SER A 16 -18.64 3.99 20.18
CA SER A 16 -17.74 2.92 20.64
C SER A 16 -16.71 2.29 19.67
N PRO A 17 -15.40 2.38 20.00
CA PRO A 17 -14.30 1.79 19.25
C PRO A 17 -14.11 0.32 19.64
N ARG A 18 -14.81 -0.62 18.98
CA ARG A 18 -14.58 -2.07 19.17
C ARG A 18 -15.01 -2.86 17.93
N ALA A 19 -14.18 -2.81 16.88
CA ALA A 19 -14.16 -3.80 15.82
C ALA A 19 -12.72 -3.96 15.29
N CYS A 20 -11.79 -4.17 16.22
CA CYS A 20 -10.46 -4.66 15.88
C CYS A 20 -10.24 -5.94 16.68
N SER A 21 -10.72 -7.06 16.14
CA SER A 21 -10.16 -8.39 16.39
C SER A 21 -10.72 -9.36 15.36
N ASN A 22 -9.81 -10.12 14.77
CA ASN A 22 -10.06 -11.34 14.00
C ASN A 22 -10.16 -11.32 12.46
N CYS A 23 -9.52 -10.37 11.78
CA CYS A 23 -9.01 -10.62 10.43
C CYS A 23 -7.48 -10.70 10.43
N GLN A 24 -6.92 -11.66 11.19
CA GLN A 24 -5.66 -12.30 10.78
C GLN A 24 -6.00 -13.26 9.64
N GLY A 25 -6.41 -12.69 8.51
CA GLY A 25 -6.35 -13.38 7.23
C GLY A 25 -4.89 -13.33 6.83
N SER A 26 -4.16 -14.37 7.23
CA SER A 26 -3.01 -14.92 6.51
C SER A 26 -2.33 -13.96 5.53
N ILE A 27 -1.08 -13.61 5.83
CA ILE A 27 -0.09 -13.26 4.80
C ILE A 27 0.14 -14.56 4.00
N THR A 28 -0.88 -15.03 3.30
CA THR A 28 -0.86 -16.28 2.56
C THR A 28 -1.44 -15.98 1.21
N ASP A 29 -0.48 -15.98 0.31
CA ASP A 29 -0.58 -16.17 -1.11
C ASP A 29 -1.04 -14.98 -1.96
N ASN A 30 -0.16 -14.66 -2.89
CA ASN A 30 -0.16 -13.48 -3.73
C ASN A 30 -0.89 -13.72 -5.06
N GLU A 31 -1.41 -14.92 -5.28
CA GLU A 31 -1.91 -15.34 -6.59
C GLU A 31 -3.26 -14.72 -6.92
N ASP A 32 -4.14 -14.52 -5.94
CA ASP A 32 -5.44 -13.87 -6.13
C ASP A 32 -5.35 -12.36 -6.45
N LEU A 33 -4.22 -11.73 -6.18
CA LEU A 33 -3.99 -10.30 -6.39
C LEU A 33 -3.40 -9.97 -7.77
N LYS A 34 -2.92 -10.98 -8.50
CA LYS A 34 -2.28 -10.77 -9.81
C LYS A 34 -3.33 -10.48 -10.87
N CYS A 35 -3.05 -9.48 -11.71
CA CYS A 35 -3.81 -9.29 -12.94
C CYS A 35 -3.61 -10.52 -13.84
N ALA A 36 -4.70 -11.13 -14.32
CA ALA A 36 -4.66 -12.32 -15.19
C ALA A 36 -4.19 -12.00 -16.64
N ARG A 37 -3.98 -10.72 -16.94
CA ARG A 37 -3.50 -10.28 -18.25
C ARG A 37 -2.04 -10.65 -18.46
N THR A 38 -1.77 -11.25 -19.61
CA THR A 38 -0.44 -11.70 -20.05
C THR A 38 0.46 -10.58 -20.56
N GLU A 39 -0.05 -9.36 -20.68
CA GLU A 39 0.70 -8.17 -21.09
C GLU A 39 1.94 -7.96 -20.21
N ASP A 40 3.10 -7.73 -20.85
CA ASP A 40 4.41 -7.68 -20.19
C ASP A 40 4.47 -6.61 -19.09
N ALA A 41 3.82 -5.47 -19.31
CA ALA A 41 3.69 -4.38 -18.34
C ALA A 41 3.00 -4.81 -17.03
N PHE A 42 1.96 -5.63 -17.10
CA PHE A 42 1.22 -6.13 -15.93
C PHE A 42 2.01 -7.22 -15.20
N GLN A 43 2.69 -8.09 -15.94
CA GLN A 43 3.58 -9.08 -15.34
C GLN A 43 4.76 -8.43 -14.62
N GLU A 44 5.38 -7.43 -15.23
CA GLU A 44 6.45 -6.65 -14.62
C GLU A 44 5.93 -5.92 -13.38
N PHE A 45 4.77 -5.26 -13.44
CA PHE A 45 4.13 -4.65 -12.27
C PHE A 45 3.94 -5.65 -11.11
N ASN A 46 3.40 -6.84 -11.39
CA ASN A 46 3.23 -7.89 -10.38
C ASN A 46 4.57 -8.36 -9.79
N ARG A 47 5.62 -8.50 -10.62
CA ARG A 47 6.98 -8.85 -10.17
C ARG A 47 7.56 -7.75 -9.29
N ARG A 48 7.45 -6.48 -9.68
CA ARG A 48 7.92 -5.33 -8.88
C ARG A 48 7.19 -5.24 -7.55
N ALA A 49 5.88 -5.45 -7.53
CA ALA A 49 5.07 -5.42 -6.31
C ALA A 49 5.47 -6.55 -5.36
N SER A 50 5.63 -7.77 -5.87
CA SER A 50 6.06 -8.94 -5.08
C SER A 50 7.47 -8.75 -4.51
N TYR A 51 8.38 -8.21 -5.33
CA TYR A 51 9.75 -7.92 -4.89
C TYR A 51 9.78 -6.87 -3.78
N LEU A 52 9.06 -5.75 -3.92
CA LEU A 52 9.00 -4.72 -2.87
C LEU A 52 8.50 -5.31 -1.54
N LYS A 53 7.46 -6.15 -1.58
CA LYS A 53 6.93 -6.82 -0.38
C LYS A 53 7.98 -7.74 0.26
N LYS A 54 8.70 -8.51 -0.56
CA LYS A 54 9.78 -9.39 -0.09
C LYS A 54 10.89 -8.61 0.60
N VAL A 55 11.32 -7.47 0.05
CA VAL A 55 12.35 -6.63 0.67
C VAL A 55 11.86 -6.00 1.98
N LEU A 56 10.61 -5.50 2.01
CA LEU A 56 10.01 -4.96 3.24
C LEU A 56 9.88 -6.01 4.35
N SER A 57 9.60 -7.27 4.02
CA SER A 57 9.55 -8.38 4.98
C SER A 57 10.91 -8.77 5.57
N ARG A 58 12.03 -8.34 4.98
CA ARG A 58 13.39 -8.61 5.50
C ARG A 58 13.87 -7.59 6.52
N ILE A 59 13.16 -6.47 6.66
CA ILE A 59 13.47 -5.43 7.64
C ILE A 59 13.68 -5.97 9.06
N PRO A 60 12.81 -6.80 9.67
CA PRO A 60 13.01 -7.26 11.05
C PRO A 60 14.28 -8.09 11.27
N ASP A 61 14.75 -8.82 10.26
CA ASP A 61 16.04 -9.53 10.31
C ASP A 61 17.21 -8.56 10.14
N GLU A 62 17.11 -7.67 9.15
CA GLU A 62 18.23 -6.81 8.74
C GLU A 62 18.41 -5.57 9.63
N ILE A 63 17.38 -5.13 10.38
CA ILE A 63 17.41 -3.90 11.21
C ILE A 63 18.43 -3.94 12.36
N ASN A 64 18.83 -5.14 12.81
CA ASN A 64 19.85 -5.30 13.85
C ASN A 64 21.25 -4.98 13.32
N ASP A 65 21.50 -5.19 12.03
CA ASP A 65 22.78 -4.87 11.39
C ASP A 65 22.68 -3.59 10.59
N ARG A 66 23.26 -2.51 11.11
CA ARG A 66 23.15 -1.17 10.50
C ARG A 66 23.62 -1.13 9.04
N LYS A 67 24.66 -1.89 8.68
CA LYS A 67 25.23 -1.86 7.33
C LYS A 67 24.30 -2.54 6.34
N THR A 68 23.80 -3.73 6.72
CA THR A 68 22.81 -4.49 5.95
C THR A 68 21.52 -3.70 5.84
N PHE A 69 21.02 -3.13 6.94
CA PHE A 69 19.82 -2.31 6.96
C PHE A 69 19.89 -1.10 6.02
N LEU A 70 21.03 -0.41 5.97
CA LEU A 70 21.23 0.69 5.01
C LEU A 70 21.18 0.21 3.56
N ASP A 71 21.66 -1.00 3.28
CA ASP A 71 21.56 -1.62 1.96
C ASP A 71 20.10 -1.99 1.63
N THR A 72 19.38 -2.60 2.58
CA THR A 72 17.94 -2.87 2.48
C THR A 72 17.14 -1.60 2.21
N ILE A 73 17.45 -0.47 2.88
CA ILE A 73 16.77 0.81 2.63
C ILE A 73 16.99 1.28 1.19
N LYS A 74 18.21 1.16 0.66
CA LYS A 74 18.52 1.51 -0.73
C LYS A 74 17.79 0.58 -1.70
N GLU A 75 17.71 -0.71 -1.37
CA GLU A 75 16.97 -1.71 -2.14
C GLU A 75 15.47 -1.37 -2.16
N ILE A 76 14.87 -1.01 -1.01
CA ILE A 76 13.49 -0.55 -0.89
C ILE A 76 13.26 0.70 -1.73
N ALA A 77 14.11 1.72 -1.62
CA ALA A 77 13.97 2.95 -2.39
C ALA A 77 13.99 2.68 -3.90
N SER A 78 14.88 1.77 -4.33
CA SER A 78 14.97 1.33 -5.72
C SER A 78 13.73 0.54 -6.16
N ALA A 79 13.23 -0.36 -5.31
CA ALA A 79 12.02 -1.15 -5.56
C ALA A 79 10.76 -0.28 -5.64
N ILE A 80 10.62 0.72 -4.76
CA ILE A 80 9.54 1.73 -4.78
C ILE A 80 9.56 2.49 -6.10
N LYS A 81 10.73 2.98 -6.53
CA LYS A 81 10.87 3.70 -7.80
C LYS A 81 10.46 2.83 -8.99
N LYS A 82 10.95 1.58 -9.04
CA LYS A 82 10.60 0.62 -10.11
C LYS A 82 9.11 0.25 -10.10
N LEU A 83 8.50 0.10 -8.93
CA LEU A 83 7.06 -0.14 -8.82
C LEU A 83 6.25 1.05 -9.34
N LEU A 84 6.63 2.27 -8.98
CA LEU A 84 5.95 3.49 -9.45
C LEU A 84 6.07 3.66 -10.98
N ASP A 85 7.23 3.33 -11.54
CA ASP A 85 7.46 3.35 -12.98
C ASP A 85 6.55 2.35 -13.70
N ALA A 86 6.51 1.10 -13.21
CA ALA A 86 5.60 0.08 -13.73
C ALA A 86 4.12 0.47 -13.60
N VAL A 87 3.70 1.10 -12.48
CA VAL A 87 2.33 1.63 -12.30
C VAL A 87 2.01 2.71 -13.34
N ASN A 88 2.97 3.58 -13.63
CA ASN A 88 2.79 4.61 -14.65
C ASN A 88 2.66 3.98 -16.04
N ASP A 89 3.44 2.94 -16.32
CA ASP A 89 3.39 2.17 -17.56
C ASP A 89 2.01 1.50 -17.74
N VAL A 90 1.53 0.70 -16.78
CA VAL A 90 0.16 0.13 -16.85
C VAL A 90 -0.94 1.19 -16.90
N SER A 91 -0.71 2.38 -16.31
CA SER A 91 -1.66 3.50 -16.42
C SER A 91 -1.80 4.03 -17.85
N THR A 92 -0.82 3.83 -18.74
CA THR A 92 -0.93 4.21 -20.15
C THR A 92 -1.85 3.29 -20.94
N TYR A 93 -2.00 2.03 -20.50
CA TYR A 93 -2.86 1.03 -21.11
C TYR A 93 -4.33 1.14 -20.69
N ILE A 94 -4.65 1.98 -19.69
CA ILE A 94 -6.02 2.20 -19.22
C ILE A 94 -6.65 3.35 -20.03
N PRO A 95 -7.61 3.08 -20.95
CA PRO A 95 -8.17 4.10 -21.83
C PRO A 95 -9.18 5.02 -21.12
N SER A 96 -9.72 4.61 -19.96
CA SER A 96 -10.75 5.37 -19.25
C SER A 96 -10.13 6.40 -18.30
N PRO A 97 -10.46 7.70 -18.44
CA PRO A 97 -9.92 8.75 -17.57
C PRO A 97 -10.38 8.59 -16.11
N TYR A 98 -11.58 8.06 -15.87
CA TYR A 98 -12.08 7.79 -14.53
C TYR A 98 -11.26 6.68 -13.84
N ARG A 99 -10.96 5.60 -14.58
CA ARG A 99 -10.15 4.50 -14.06
C ARG A 99 -8.70 4.91 -13.77
N LYS A 100 -8.16 5.75 -14.65
CA LYS A 100 -6.86 6.38 -14.45
C LYS A 100 -6.82 7.26 -13.18
N GLN A 101 -7.91 7.96 -12.85
CA GLN A 101 -7.97 8.76 -11.62
C GLN A 101 -7.90 7.89 -10.35
N ALA A 102 -8.55 6.73 -10.32
CA ALA A 102 -8.46 5.80 -9.20
C ALA A 102 -7.02 5.30 -8.99
N LEU A 103 -6.32 4.93 -10.07
CA LEU A 103 -4.93 4.52 -10.00
C LEU A 103 -3.99 5.65 -9.55
N GLU A 104 -4.18 6.87 -10.07
CA GLU A 104 -3.42 8.05 -9.66
C GLU A 104 -3.63 8.41 -8.18
N GLN A 105 -4.86 8.25 -7.67
CA GLN A 105 -5.16 8.42 -6.25
C GLN A 105 -4.34 7.44 -5.41
N ARG A 106 -4.35 6.15 -5.77
CA ARG A 106 -3.58 5.10 -5.07
C ARG A 106 -2.08 5.36 -5.15
N LYS A 107 -1.58 5.84 -6.29
CA LYS A 107 -0.18 6.26 -6.45
C LYS A 107 0.20 7.37 -5.47
N ARG A 108 -0.64 8.41 -5.33
CA ARG A 108 -0.39 9.51 -4.38
C ARG A 108 -0.38 9.02 -2.93
N GLU A 109 -1.31 8.14 -2.56
CA GLU A 109 -1.33 7.54 -1.23
C GLU A 109 -0.06 6.73 -0.97
N PHE A 110 0.34 5.86 -1.89
CA PHE A 110 1.57 5.09 -1.77
C PHE A 110 2.81 5.98 -1.60
N VAL A 111 2.92 7.08 -2.37
CA VAL A 111 4.01 8.06 -2.19
C VAL A 111 3.96 8.72 -0.82
N LYS A 112 2.77 9.01 -0.28
CA LYS A 112 2.61 9.57 1.08
C LYS A 112 3.12 8.58 2.14
N TYR A 113 2.79 7.30 2.02
CA TYR A 113 3.28 6.25 2.92
C TYR A 113 4.78 5.99 2.77
N SER A 114 5.32 6.06 1.55
CA SER A 114 6.78 6.00 1.31
C SER A 114 7.53 7.12 2.01
N LYS A 115 7.03 8.37 1.92
CA LYS A 115 7.60 9.50 2.66
C LYS A 115 7.51 9.32 4.17
N ARG A 116 6.37 8.80 4.68
CA ARG A 116 6.23 8.46 6.10
C ARG A 116 7.27 7.44 6.54
N PHE A 117 7.45 6.36 5.78
CA PHE A 117 8.49 5.36 6.04
C PHE A 117 9.89 6.01 6.11
N SER A 118 10.25 6.89 5.17
CA SER A 118 11.52 7.62 5.23
C SER A 118 11.67 8.52 6.47
N ASN A 119 10.59 9.18 6.93
CA ASN A 119 10.62 9.97 8.16
C ASN A 119 10.79 9.07 9.38
N THR A 120 10.06 7.96 9.44
CA THR A 120 10.20 6.97 10.51
C THR A 120 11.60 6.36 10.55
N LEU A 121 12.24 6.13 9.41
CA LEU A 121 13.66 5.73 9.37
C LEU A 121 14.57 6.80 9.97
N LYS A 122 14.34 8.09 9.68
CA LYS A 122 15.12 9.19 10.27
C LYS A 122 14.95 9.25 11.80
N GLU A 123 13.73 9.07 12.29
CA GLU A 123 13.44 8.99 13.73
C GLU A 123 14.09 7.75 14.34
N PHE A 124 14.04 6.60 13.68
CA PHE A 124 14.72 5.38 14.11
C PHE A 124 16.24 5.58 14.27
N PHE A 125 16.91 6.26 13.34
CA PHE A 125 18.34 6.55 13.47
C PHE A 125 18.68 7.53 14.61
N LYS A 126 17.69 8.26 15.15
CA LYS A 126 17.86 9.19 16.28
C LYS A 126 17.47 8.56 17.62
N GLU A 127 16.30 7.93 17.68
CA GLU A 127 15.63 7.48 18.90
C GLU A 127 15.65 5.96 19.06
N GLY A 128 16.04 5.21 18.02
CA GLY A 128 16.14 3.75 18.05
C GLY A 128 14.81 3.00 18.00
N GLN A 129 13.69 3.67 17.67
CA GLN A 129 12.37 3.04 17.66
C GLN A 129 12.14 2.10 16.46
N VAL A 130 12.54 0.84 16.61
CA VAL A 130 12.35 -0.24 15.60
C VAL A 130 10.88 -0.52 15.28
N GLN A 131 9.99 -0.45 16.27
CA GLN A 131 8.56 -0.78 16.11
C GLN A 131 7.88 0.11 15.07
N ALA A 132 8.18 1.41 15.08
CA ALA A 132 7.63 2.35 14.11
C ALA A 132 8.05 1.99 12.68
N VAL A 133 9.30 1.53 12.48
CA VAL A 133 9.81 1.09 11.18
C VAL A 133 9.05 -0.13 10.68
N PHE A 134 8.79 -1.12 11.55
CA PHE A 134 8.03 -2.30 11.17
C PHE A 134 6.60 -1.97 10.78
N VAL A 135 5.93 -1.16 11.59
CA VAL A 135 4.55 -0.72 11.31
C VAL A 135 4.50 0.03 9.98
N SER A 136 5.42 0.96 9.73
CA SER A 136 5.47 1.73 8.48
C SER A 136 5.80 0.86 7.25
N ALA A 137 6.66 -0.15 7.39
CA ALA A 137 6.94 -1.13 6.35
C ALA A 137 5.71 -1.99 6.00
N VAL A 138 4.99 -2.46 7.01
CA VAL A 138 3.74 -3.20 6.84
C VAL A 138 2.69 -2.35 6.13
N TYR A 139 2.57 -1.06 6.48
CA TYR A 139 1.69 -0.15 5.74
C TYR A 139 2.07 -0.03 4.27
N LEU A 140 3.37 0.02 3.92
CA LEU A 140 3.79 0.03 2.52
C LEU A 140 3.36 -1.23 1.76
N ILE A 141 3.48 -2.41 2.40
CA ILE A 141 2.99 -3.68 1.83
C ILE A 141 1.48 -3.61 1.55
N TYR A 142 0.69 -3.12 2.52
CA TYR A 142 -0.75 -2.93 2.33
C TYR A 142 -1.06 -1.98 1.19
N GLN A 143 -0.36 -0.85 1.09
CA GLN A 143 -0.54 0.11 -0.02
C GLN A 143 -0.18 -0.51 -1.37
N THR A 144 0.88 -1.31 -1.44
CA THR A 144 1.22 -2.07 -2.65
C THR A 144 0.09 -3.03 -3.05
N ASN A 145 -0.49 -3.77 -2.10
CA ASN A 145 -1.63 -4.66 -2.37
C ASN A 145 -2.85 -3.87 -2.88
N HIS A 146 -3.13 -2.71 -2.28
CA HIS A 146 -4.21 -1.83 -2.74
C HIS A 146 -4.01 -1.35 -4.18
N ILE A 147 -2.77 -1.02 -4.59
CA ILE A 147 -2.47 -0.69 -5.99
C ILE A 147 -2.72 -1.92 -6.86
N MET A 148 -2.25 -3.10 -6.47
CA MET A 148 -2.46 -4.34 -7.24
C MET A 148 -3.94 -4.66 -7.48
N VAL A 149 -4.78 -4.59 -6.44
CA VAL A 149 -6.24 -4.78 -6.57
C VAL A 149 -6.85 -3.75 -7.51
N THR A 150 -6.41 -2.49 -7.44
CA THR A 150 -6.94 -1.44 -8.31
C THR A 150 -6.57 -1.73 -9.76
N VAL A 151 -5.29 -2.01 -10.04
CA VAL A 151 -4.85 -2.38 -11.39
C VAL A 151 -5.62 -3.59 -11.91
N LYS A 152 -5.87 -4.60 -11.07
CA LYS A 152 -6.67 -5.78 -11.41
C LYS A 152 -8.12 -5.41 -11.76
N ASN A 153 -8.83 -4.71 -10.86
CA ASN A 153 -10.23 -4.31 -11.07
C ASN A 153 -10.43 -3.41 -12.28
N GLU A 154 -9.44 -2.59 -12.61
CA GLU A 154 -9.52 -1.68 -13.74
C GLU A 154 -9.19 -2.35 -15.07
N CYS A 155 -8.70 -3.61 -15.04
CA CYS A 155 -8.30 -4.37 -16.23
C CYS A 155 -9.14 -5.63 -16.49
N ASP A 156 -9.83 -6.15 -15.49
CA ASP A 156 -10.93 -7.13 -15.64
C ASP A 156 -12.20 -6.42 -16.15
#